data_AF-A0A950B6I4-F1
#
_entry.id   AF-A0A950B6I4-F1
#
_cell.length_a   1.000
_cell.length_b   1.000
_cell.length_c   1.000
_cell.angle_alpha   90.00
_cell.angle_beta   90.00
_cell.angle_gamma   90.00
#
_symmetry.space_group_name_H-M   'P 1'
#
loop_
_entity.id
_entity.type
_entity.pdbx_description
1 polymer ?
#
loop_
_entity_poly.entity_id
_entity_poly.type
_entity_poly.pdbx_seq_one_letter_code
_entity_poly.pdbx_strand_id
1 'polypeptide(L)' 'MTAPEATSTRPYMLRALFEWCTDNGFTPHIAVRVDRSTQVPMEFVRDGQIVLNISYDATSGLLIGNEYVEFKARFG' A
#
# COMPACT_ATOMS: atom_id res chain seq x y z
N MET A 1 22.55 -9.79 27.06
CA MET A 1 21.25 -9.98 26.39
C MET A 1 21.18 -9.02 25.23
N THR A 2 21.37 -9.50 24.00
CA THR A 2 21.17 -8.70 22.79
C THR A 2 19.66 -8.56 22.59
N ALA A 3 19.17 -7.32 22.39
CA ALA A 3 17.77 -7.11 22.07
C ALA A 3 17.42 -7.86 20.77
N PRO A 4 16.24 -8.51 20.67
CA PRO A 4 15.82 -9.13 19.42
C PRO A 4 15.78 -8.09 18.32
N GLU A 5 16.23 -8.47 17.12
CA GLU A 5 16.22 -7.60 15.95
C GLU A 5 14.77 -7.19 15.65
N ALA A 6 14.49 -5.89 15.75
CA ALA A 6 13.13 -5.39 15.58
C ALA A 6 12.70 -5.46 14.11
N THR A 7 11.47 -5.88 13.86
CA THR A 7 10.88 -5.88 12.52
C THR A 7 10.65 -4.44 12.01
N SER A 8 10.54 -4.27 10.70
CA SER A 8 10.34 -2.95 10.10
C SER A 8 9.08 -2.27 10.62
N THR A 9 9.18 -0.98 10.94
CA THR A 9 8.02 -0.15 11.35
C THR A 9 7.14 0.27 10.17
N ARG A 10 7.63 0.15 8.93
CA ARG A 10 6.95 0.61 7.71
C ARG A 10 5.50 0.12 7.55
N PRO A 11 5.18 -1.19 7.66
CA PRO A 11 3.79 -1.65 7.51
C PRO A 11 2.86 -1.12 8.61
N TYR A 12 3.37 -0.91 9.82
CA TYR A 12 2.60 -0.34 10.93
C TYR A 12 2.28 1.14 10.68
N MET A 13 3.28 1.92 10.24
CA MET A 13 3.07 3.32 9.87
C MET A 13 2.12 3.47 8.69
N LEU A 14 2.20 2.57 7.70
CA LEU A 14 1.28 2.56 6.57
C LEU A 14 -0.18 2.36 7.03
N ARG A 15 -0.43 1.39 7.91
CA ARG A 15 -1.77 1.17 8.48
C ARG A 15 -2.27 2.38 9.27
N ALA A 16 -1.43 2.94 10.13
CA ALA A 16 -1.79 4.11 10.94
C ALA A 16 -2.14 5.33 10.06
N LEU A 17 -1.36 5.58 9.00
CA LEU A 17 -1.63 6.66 8.05
C LEU A 17 -2.89 6.39 7.22
N PHE A 18 -3.12 5.14 6.82
CA PHE A 18 -4.33 4.75 6.11
C PHE A 18 -5.59 4.99 6.96
N GLU A 19 -5.58 4.53 8.22
CA GLU A 19 -6.66 4.73 9.19
C GLU A 19 -6.91 6.22 9.42
N TRP A 20 -5.85 6.98 9.73
CA TRP A 20 -5.95 8.42 9.92
C TRP A 20 -6.51 9.15 8.69
N CYS A 21 -6.05 8.81 7.48
CA CYS A 21 -6.59 9.39 6.25
C CYS A 21 -8.09 9.11 6.10
N THR A 22 -8.50 7.88 6.37
CA THR A 22 -9.89 7.44 6.23
C THR A 22 -10.80 8.14 7.25
N ASP A 23 -10.40 8.19 8.51
CA ASP A 23 -11.17 8.84 9.59
C ASP A 23 -11.39 10.33 9.34
N ASN A 24 -10.46 10.98 8.64
CA ASN A 24 -10.54 12.39 8.29
C ASN A 24 -11.20 12.65 6.92
N GLY A 25 -11.75 11.61 6.27
CA GLY A 25 -12.43 11.74 4.98
C GLY A 25 -11.49 12.03 3.81
N PHE A 26 -10.19 11.77 3.94
CA PHE A 26 -9.23 11.85 2.84
C PHE A 26 -9.21 10.57 2.00
N THR A 27 -8.70 10.68 0.78
CA THR A 27 -8.50 9.52 -0.10
C THR A 27 -7.05 9.00 0.02
N PRO A 28 -6.81 7.87 0.71
CA PRO A 28 -5.46 7.33 0.87
C PRO A 28 -4.89 6.82 -0.45
N HIS A 29 -3.66 7.26 -0.75
CA HIS A 29 -2.89 6.82 -1.92
C HIS A 29 -1.50 6.34 -1.48
N ILE A 30 -0.96 5.36 -2.20
CA ILE A 30 0.42 4.90 -2.01
C ILE A 30 1.21 5.02 -3.30
N ALA A 31 2.45 5.50 -3.19
CA ALA A 31 3.43 5.44 -4.27
C ALA A 31 4.29 4.20 -4.08
N VAL A 32 4.35 3.36 -5.11
CA VAL A 32 5.08 2.08 -5.08
C VAL A 32 6.14 2.13 -6.17
N ARG A 33 7.40 1.91 -5.78
CA ARG A 33 8.46 1.62 -6.74
C ARG A 33 8.33 0.18 -7.18
N VAL A 34 8.20 -0.02 -8.49
CA VAL A 34 7.95 -1.32 -9.10
C VAL A 34 9.26 -2.11 -9.17
N ASP A 35 9.23 -3.32 -8.65
CA ASP A 35 10.30 -4.29 -8.73
C ASP A 35 9.77 -5.70 -9.00
N ARG A 36 10.63 -6.73 -8.86
CA ARG A 36 10.30 -8.13 -9.14
C ARG A 36 9.21 -8.71 -8.22
N SER A 37 8.97 -8.11 -7.06
CA SER A 37 7.95 -8.53 -6.11
C SER A 37 6.60 -7.83 -6.33
N THR A 38 6.56 -6.83 -7.21
CA THR A 38 5.38 -6.01 -7.45
C THR A 38 4.50 -6.62 -8.55
N GLN A 39 3.22 -6.88 -8.23
CA GLN A 39 2.23 -7.38 -9.19
C GLN A 39 1.18 -6.30 -9.46
N VAL A 40 1.34 -5.57 -10.56
CA VAL A 40 0.44 -4.49 -10.99
C VAL A 40 0.31 -4.49 -12.52
N PRO A 41 -0.73 -3.87 -13.11
CA PRO A 41 -0.80 -3.71 -14.55
C PRO A 41 0.28 -2.72 -15.02
N MET A 42 1.26 -3.24 -15.77
CA MET A 42 2.49 -2.50 -16.12
C MET A 42 2.25 -1.28 -17.01
N GLU A 43 1.12 -1.22 -17.70
CA GLU A 43 0.76 -0.10 -18.58
C GLU A 43 0.52 1.23 -17.83
N PHE A 44 0.22 1.18 -16.53
CA PHE A 44 0.04 2.36 -15.66
C PHE A 44 1.33 2.77 -14.93
N VAL A 45 2.44 2.05 -15.13
CA VAL A 45 3.72 2.38 -14.51
C VAL A 45 4.39 3.52 -15.25
N ARG A 46 4.85 4.53 -14.50
CA ARG A 46 5.57 5.71 -14.99
C ARG A 46 6.86 5.86 -14.20
N ASP A 47 7.99 5.98 -14.90
CA ASP A 47 9.32 6.13 -14.28
C ASP A 47 9.65 5.09 -13.20
N GLY A 48 9.21 3.84 -13.42
CA GLY A 48 9.41 2.74 -12.48
C GLY A 48 8.57 2.84 -11.20
N GLN A 49 7.55 3.71 -11.19
CA GLN A 49 6.63 3.88 -10.07
C GLN A 49 5.17 3.77 -10.52
N ILE A 50 4.32 3.42 -9.57
CA ILE A 50 2.86 3.45 -9.73
C ILE A 50 2.24 4.08 -8.48
N VAL A 51 1.24 4.95 -8.68
CA VAL A 51 0.44 5.50 -7.59
C VAL A 51 -0.89 4.77 -7.58
N LEU A 52 -1.26 4.22 -6.44
CA LEU A 52 -2.47 3.43 -6.26
C LEU A 52 -3.37 4.12 -5.24
N ASN A 53 -4.63 4.33 -5.61
CA ASN A 53 -5.68 4.69 -4.67
C ASN A 53 -6.06 3.43 -3.88
N ILE A 54 -5.86 3.46 -2.56
CA ILE A 54 -6.16 2.33 -1.68
C ILE A 54 -7.38 2.59 -0.79
N SER A 55 -8.19 3.62 -1.08
CA SER A 55 -9.44 3.86 -0.35
C SER A 55 -10.40 2.68 -0.44
N TYR A 56 -11.29 2.55 0.55
CA TYR A 56 -12.32 1.50 0.55
C TYR A 56 -13.27 1.60 -0.66
N ASP A 57 -13.49 2.79 -1.21
CA ASP A 57 -14.34 2.99 -2.39
C ASP A 57 -13.66 2.54 -3.69
N ALA A 58 -12.32 2.62 -3.75
CA ALA A 58 -11.53 2.27 -4.93
C ALA A 58 -11.08 0.80 -4.95
N THR A 59 -11.23 0.09 -3.84
CA THR A 59 -10.65 -1.24 -3.65
C THR A 59 -11.65 -2.26 -3.11
N SER A 60 -11.39 -3.54 -3.39
CA SER A 60 -12.12 -4.66 -2.81
C SER A 60 -11.13 -5.66 -2.22
N GLY A 61 -11.40 -6.12 -0.99
CA GLY A 61 -10.52 -7.05 -0.28
C GLY A 61 -9.16 -6.45 0.07
N LEU A 62 -9.11 -5.17 0.45
CA LEU A 62 -7.87 -4.51 0.88
C LEU A 62 -7.29 -5.16 2.14
N LEU A 63 -6.06 -5.64 2.03
CA LEU A 63 -5.23 -6.15 3.11
C LEU A 63 -3.92 -5.36 3.16
N ILE A 64 -3.65 -4.69 4.28
CA ILE A 64 -2.37 -4.02 4.55
C ILE A 64 -1.60 -4.86 5.57
N GLY A 65 -0.96 -5.94 5.08
CA GLY A 65 -0.19 -6.89 5.88
C GLY A 65 1.19 -6.37 6.29
N ASN A 66 1.97 -7.19 6.97
CA ASN A 66 3.36 -6.86 7.31
C ASN A 66 4.31 -7.11 6.12
N GLU A 67 3.96 -8.09 5.29
CA GLU A 67 4.75 -8.55 4.16
C GLU A 67 4.24 -7.96 2.84
N TYR A 68 2.91 -7.90 2.67
CA TYR A 68 2.26 -7.49 1.42
C TYR A 68 1.12 -6.51 1.64
N VAL A 69 0.88 -5.68 0.61
CA VAL A 69 -0.36 -4.93 0.43
C VAL A 69 -1.08 -5.54 -0.76
N GLU A 70 -2.29 -6.03 -0.54
CA GLU A 70 -3.05 -6.78 -1.55
C GLU A 70 -4.47 -6.22 -1.63
N PHE A 71 -4.96 -6.04 -2.85
CA PHE A 71 -6.34 -5.61 -3.10
C PHE A 71 -6.72 -5.87 -4.55
N LYS A 72 -8.03 -5.88 -4.83
CA LYS A 72 -8.57 -5.81 -6.18
C LYS A 72 -8.99 -4.38 -6.49
N ALA A 73 -8.61 -3.88 -7.64
CA ALA A 73 -9.03 -2.58 -8.17
C ALA A 73 -9.34 -2.69 -9.66
N ARG A 74 -10.03 -1.69 -10.20
CA ARG A 74 -10.32 -1.59 -11.63
C ARG A 74 -9.35 -0.60 -12.26
N PHE A 75 -8.86 -0.97 -13.44
CA PHE A 75 -8.01 -0.15 -14.29
C PHE A 75 -8.69 -0.10 -15.66
N GLY A 76 -8.88 1.08 -16.23
CA GLY A 76 -9.62 1.27 -17.48
C GLY A 76 -9.87 2.74 -17.81
#